data_AF-A0A0D2SK06-F1
#
_entry.id   AF-A0A0D2SK06-F1
#
_cell.length_a   1.000
_cell.length_b   1.000
_cell.length_c   1.000
_cell.angle_alpha   90.00
_cell.angle_beta   90.00
_cell.angle_gamma   90.00
#
_symmetry.space_group_name_H-M   'P 1'
#
loop_
_entity.id
_entity.type
_entity.pdbx_description
1 polymer ?
#
loop_
_entity_poly.entity_id
_entity_poly.type
_entity_poly.pdbx_seq_one_letter_code
_entity_poly.pdbx_strand_id
1 'polypeptide(L)'
;MDRLISLEPSNLVAIRIEPGQKCYGELTLRNVMYTMPIAIRMLPVNKGRYTVKPQSGIIVPLGTLTVEIVYHLPPGSLLPDSFPYSDDSFHLHSAVVPGAAIKDSVSSFDVVHNDWFTTKKKQVFIDSGIKIMFVGSPVLVQLVMDGSMERIREVLELSDPTWKLADSVDSRGQTLLHIAITQRRPDIVRLLLEFEPDVEFRCRSDSTPLGAAASCGEELIVELLLAHNASTERLESSRWGPVHLAAAGGHVEVLRLLLLKGANIDSLTNDGNTALHLAVKAGRKDCVRLLLANGSKPDVRNTRNGDTPLHIAARLGDEQTHGHTCLFDALKLGDSLCLAARKGEAGTIQRLIKNGAAINGMDQHGWTALHRAAFKGRADAVRMLIDNIDIDSKDEDGYTALHCAVESGHAEGVELLVKKGADVEARTNKGVTALQIADSLQYAGISKILIHGGNGKLGKEIETKSPAR
;
A
#
# COMPACT_ATOMS: atom_id res chain seq x y z
N MET A 1 -17.53 -46.29 -23.26
CA MET A 1 -18.33 -47.08 -22.31
C MET A 1 -18.81 -46.10 -21.26
N ASP A 2 -20.11 -45.88 -21.22
CA ASP A 2 -20.71 -44.76 -20.47
C ASP A 2 -20.53 -44.97 -18.96
N ARG A 3 -19.95 -43.97 -18.30
CA ARG A 3 -19.81 -43.99 -16.84
C ARG A 3 -21.21 -44.02 -16.24
N LEU A 4 -21.47 -44.98 -15.35
CA LEU A 4 -22.73 -45.08 -14.62
C LEU A 4 -22.95 -43.86 -13.70
N ILE A 5 -21.85 -43.21 -13.28
CA ILE A 5 -21.83 -42.10 -12.35
C ILE A 5 -21.08 -40.92 -12.99
N SER A 6 -21.67 -39.73 -12.92
CA SER A 6 -20.96 -38.48 -13.15
C SER A 6 -20.55 -37.85 -11.81
N LEU A 7 -19.34 -37.27 -11.78
CA LEU A 7 -18.80 -36.53 -10.64
C LEU A 7 -19.12 -35.06 -10.85
N GLU A 8 -19.85 -34.43 -9.93
CA GLU A 8 -20.24 -33.03 -10.02
C GLU A 8 -19.70 -32.25 -8.80
N PRO A 9 -19.14 -31.03 -8.99
CA PRO A 9 -18.97 -30.33 -10.27
C PRO A 9 -17.75 -30.79 -11.10
N SER A 10 -16.77 -31.45 -10.46
CA SER A 10 -15.59 -32.00 -11.15
C SER A 10 -15.08 -33.25 -10.43
N ASN A 11 -14.05 -33.89 -10.98
CA ASN A 11 -13.36 -35.00 -10.34
C ASN A 11 -12.30 -34.55 -9.31
N LEU A 12 -12.17 -33.25 -9.04
CA LEU A 12 -11.25 -32.70 -8.06
C LEU A 12 -12.01 -32.36 -6.77
N VAL A 13 -11.52 -32.88 -5.64
CA VAL A 13 -12.06 -32.60 -4.31
C VAL A 13 -11.09 -31.68 -3.58
N ALA A 14 -11.54 -30.45 -3.30
CA ALA A 14 -10.81 -29.51 -2.48
C ALA A 14 -11.05 -29.85 -0.99
N ILE A 15 -9.99 -30.19 -0.27
CA ILE A 15 -10.03 -30.46 1.17
C ILE A 15 -9.45 -29.28 1.91
N ARG A 16 -10.27 -28.66 2.78
CA ARG A 16 -9.84 -27.52 3.59
C ARG A 16 -8.94 -27.97 4.73
N ILE A 17 -7.74 -27.39 4.81
CA ILE A 17 -6.78 -27.59 5.90
C ILE A 17 -6.69 -26.30 6.71
N GLU A 18 -7.24 -26.33 7.92
CA GLU A 18 -7.09 -25.26 8.91
C GLU A 18 -6.69 -25.82 10.26
N PRO A 19 -5.85 -25.11 11.03
CA PRO A 19 -5.44 -25.55 12.36
C PRO A 19 -6.67 -25.73 13.27
N GLY A 20 -6.82 -26.92 13.85
CA GLY A 20 -7.88 -27.21 14.83
C GLY A 20 -9.27 -27.44 14.24
N GLN A 21 -9.43 -27.42 12.91
CA GLN A 21 -10.69 -27.78 12.24
C GLN A 21 -10.62 -29.18 11.63
N LYS A 22 -11.79 -29.81 11.45
CA LYS A 22 -11.88 -31.06 10.71
C LYS A 22 -11.53 -30.79 9.25
N CYS A 23 -10.55 -31.51 8.72
CA CYS A 23 -10.17 -31.40 7.31
C CYS A 23 -11.09 -32.30 6.50
N TYR A 24 -12.03 -31.72 5.77
CA TYR A 24 -12.93 -32.47 4.90
C TYR A 24 -13.16 -31.73 3.57
N GLY A 25 -13.59 -32.49 2.58
CA GLY A 25 -14.10 -32.00 1.31
C GLY A 25 -15.31 -32.81 0.88
N GLU A 26 -16.16 -32.24 0.05
CA GLU A 26 -17.39 -32.87 -0.42
C GLU A 26 -17.30 -33.21 -1.91
N LEU A 27 -17.92 -34.33 -2.30
CA LEU A 27 -18.02 -34.79 -3.67
C LEU A 27 -19.45 -35.26 -3.94
N THR A 28 -20.07 -34.76 -5.00
CA THR A 28 -21.41 -35.21 -5.40
C THR A 28 -21.31 -36.25 -6.50
N LEU A 29 -21.88 -37.42 -6.24
CA LEU A 29 -22.00 -38.53 -7.18
C LEU A 29 -23.40 -38.53 -7.76
N ARG A 30 -23.53 -38.44 -9.09
CA ARG A 30 -24.84 -38.42 -9.77
C ARG A 30 -25.05 -39.67 -10.60
N ASN A 31 -26.23 -40.27 -10.48
CA ASN A 31 -26.64 -41.39 -11.31
C ASN A 31 -27.03 -40.89 -12.71
N VAL A 32 -26.33 -41.38 -13.75
CA VAL A 32 -26.58 -41.01 -15.15
C VAL A 32 -27.71 -41.85 -15.78
N MET A 33 -28.11 -42.96 -15.14
CA MET A 33 -29.15 -43.85 -15.63
C MET A 33 -30.55 -43.28 -15.34
N TYR A 34 -31.39 -43.27 -16.38
CA TYR A 34 -32.77 -42.78 -16.33
C TYR A 34 -33.74 -43.76 -15.67
N THR A 35 -33.44 -45.06 -15.71
CA THR A 35 -34.41 -46.11 -15.38
C THR A 35 -33.99 -47.01 -14.23
N MET A 36 -32.71 -47.04 -13.85
CA MET A 36 -32.16 -48.01 -12.91
C MET A 36 -31.38 -47.35 -11.77
N PRO A 37 -31.57 -47.79 -10.51
CA PRO A 37 -30.74 -47.34 -9.39
C PRO A 37 -29.37 -48.02 -9.42
N ILE A 38 -28.37 -47.30 -8.87
CA ILE A 38 -26.97 -47.74 -8.82
C ILE A 38 -26.56 -47.90 -7.36
N ALA A 39 -25.94 -49.02 -7.02
CA ALA A 39 -25.22 -49.15 -5.76
C ALA A 39 -23.77 -48.72 -5.95
N ILE A 40 -23.26 -47.98 -4.98
CA ILE A 40 -21.90 -47.44 -4.98
C ILE A 40 -21.13 -47.92 -3.76
N ARG A 41 -19.81 -47.98 -3.91
CA ARG A 41 -18.87 -48.15 -2.82
C ARG A 41 -17.60 -47.38 -3.10
N MET A 42 -17.22 -46.52 -2.17
CA MET A 42 -16.02 -45.70 -2.27
C MET A 42 -15.06 -46.07 -1.15
N LEU A 43 -13.84 -46.46 -1.52
CA LEU A 43 -12.80 -46.85 -0.59
C LEU A 43 -11.49 -46.12 -0.92
N PRO A 44 -10.88 -45.40 0.05
CA PRO A 44 -9.53 -44.88 -0.13
C PRO A 44 -8.53 -46.04 -0.17
N VAL A 45 -7.52 -45.94 -1.04
CA VAL A 45 -6.41 -46.92 -1.06
C VAL A 45 -5.64 -46.87 0.27
N ASN A 46 -5.41 -45.67 0.80
CA ASN A 46 -4.77 -45.48 2.10
C ASN A 46 -5.81 -45.17 3.21
N LYS A 47 -6.35 -46.24 3.83
CA LYS A 47 -7.38 -46.16 4.87
C LYS A 47 -6.95 -45.46 6.16
N GLY A 48 -5.65 -45.31 6.40
CA GLY A 48 -5.14 -44.60 7.57
C GLY A 48 -5.24 -43.07 7.43
N ARG A 49 -5.20 -42.56 6.20
CA ARG A 49 -5.15 -41.11 5.90
C ARG A 49 -6.50 -40.50 5.54
N TYR A 50 -7.47 -41.30 5.08
CA TYR A 50 -8.79 -40.79 4.68
C TYR A 50 -9.92 -41.62 5.28
N THR A 51 -11.02 -40.94 5.60
CA THR A 51 -12.30 -41.55 5.95
C THR A 51 -13.37 -40.99 5.04
N VAL A 52 -14.10 -41.88 4.36
CA VAL A 52 -15.18 -41.51 3.43
C VAL A 52 -16.52 -41.77 4.10
N LYS A 53 -17.46 -40.81 4.05
CA LYS A 53 -18.80 -40.92 4.62
C LYS A 53 -19.85 -40.35 3.64
N PRO A 54 -20.83 -41.13 3.18
CA PRO A 54 -21.00 -42.58 3.37
C PRO A 54 -20.03 -43.40 2.51
N GLN A 55 -19.58 -44.56 3.00
CA GLN A 55 -18.68 -45.46 2.24
C GLN A 55 -19.40 -46.24 1.13
N SER A 56 -20.70 -46.45 1.28
CA SER A 56 -21.54 -47.14 0.31
C SER A 56 -22.95 -46.57 0.36
N GLY A 57 -23.67 -46.63 -0.75
CA GLY A 57 -25.04 -46.15 -0.82
C GLY A 57 -25.74 -46.59 -2.09
N ILE A 58 -27.04 -46.32 -2.18
CA ILE A 58 -27.85 -46.56 -3.37
C ILE A 58 -28.34 -45.20 -3.88
N ILE A 59 -28.10 -44.93 -5.16
CA ILE A 59 -28.51 -43.70 -5.83
C ILE A 59 -29.68 -44.03 -6.76
N VAL A 60 -30.83 -43.38 -6.54
CA VAL A 60 -32.02 -43.50 -7.41
C VAL A 60 -31.70 -43.05 -8.84
N PRO A 61 -32.50 -43.46 -9.85
CA PRO A 61 -32.35 -42.93 -11.21
C PRO A 61 -32.34 -41.40 -11.21
N LEU A 62 -31.36 -40.80 -11.90
CA LEU A 62 -31.10 -39.35 -11.93
C LEU A 62 -30.85 -38.68 -10.56
N GLY A 63 -30.74 -39.44 -9.48
CA GLY A 63 -30.48 -38.94 -8.14
C GLY A 63 -29.01 -38.59 -7.92
N THR A 64 -28.76 -37.92 -6.80
CA THR A 64 -27.41 -37.53 -6.36
C THR A 64 -27.15 -38.06 -4.96
N LEU A 65 -25.88 -38.31 -4.66
CA LEU A 65 -25.41 -38.65 -3.32
C LEU A 65 -24.15 -37.83 -3.03
N THR A 66 -24.18 -37.06 -1.96
CA THR A 66 -23.02 -36.32 -1.46
C THR A 66 -22.18 -37.22 -0.57
N VAL A 67 -20.88 -37.19 -0.79
CA VAL A 67 -19.88 -37.95 -0.05
C VAL A 67 -18.87 -37.00 0.55
N GLU A 68 -18.72 -37.07 1.87
CA GLU A 68 -17.72 -36.35 2.65
C GLU A 68 -16.43 -37.18 2.71
N ILE A 69 -15.32 -36.60 2.25
CA ILE A 69 -13.97 -37.18 2.35
C ILE A 69 -13.23 -36.41 3.44
N VAL A 70 -13.04 -37.06 4.58
CA VAL A 70 -12.28 -36.53 5.72
C VAL A 70 -10.82 -36.95 5.61
N TYR A 71 -9.89 -36.00 5.68
CA TYR A 71 -8.45 -36.24 5.72
C TYR A 71 -7.94 -36.18 7.16
N HIS A 72 -7.11 -37.15 7.53
CA HIS A 72 -6.43 -37.20 8.82
C HIS A 72 -4.99 -36.73 8.65
N LEU A 73 -4.70 -35.53 9.17
CA LEU A 73 -3.34 -34.98 9.18
C LEU A 73 -2.40 -35.86 10.02
N PRO A 74 -1.14 -36.03 9.57
CA PRO A 74 -0.12 -36.69 10.38
C PRO A 74 0.04 -36.00 11.75
N PRO A 75 0.15 -36.76 12.85
CA PRO A 75 0.28 -36.17 14.18
C PRO A 75 1.56 -35.32 14.27
N GLY A 76 1.39 -34.03 14.61
CA GLY A 76 2.49 -33.07 14.74
C GLY A 76 2.84 -32.27 13.48
N SER A 77 2.15 -32.51 12.34
CA SER A 77 2.30 -31.70 11.13
C SER A 77 1.07 -30.81 10.88
N LEU A 78 1.32 -29.59 10.39
CA LEU A 78 0.29 -28.67 9.90
C LEU A 78 0.06 -28.81 8.38
N LEU A 79 0.88 -29.63 7.71
CA LEU A 79 0.87 -29.84 6.26
C LEU A 79 0.75 -31.34 5.90
N PRO A 80 0.08 -31.67 4.79
CA PRO A 80 0.11 -33.00 4.19
C PRO A 80 1.52 -33.40 3.71
N ASP A 81 1.73 -34.71 3.55
CA ASP A 81 2.99 -35.28 3.04
C ASP A 81 3.29 -34.81 1.60
N SER A 82 2.26 -34.67 0.76
CA SER A 82 2.34 -34.06 -0.58
C SER A 82 1.26 -32.98 -0.74
N PHE A 83 1.67 -31.81 -1.25
CA PHE A 83 0.79 -30.66 -1.48
C PHE A 83 1.25 -29.88 -2.74
N PRO A 84 0.35 -29.19 -3.45
CA PRO A 84 -1.10 -29.04 -3.18
C PRO A 84 -1.91 -30.27 -3.59
N TYR A 85 -1.37 -31.13 -4.45
CA TYR A 85 -2.02 -32.37 -4.87
C TYR A 85 -1.63 -33.54 -3.99
N SER A 86 -2.61 -34.38 -3.69
CA SER A 86 -2.37 -35.69 -3.11
C SER A 86 -2.02 -36.71 -4.20
N ASP A 87 -1.08 -37.60 -3.91
CA ASP A 87 -0.77 -38.78 -4.76
C ASP A 87 -1.69 -39.98 -4.42
N ASP A 88 -2.59 -39.82 -3.45
CA ASP A 88 -3.49 -40.87 -3.01
C ASP A 88 -4.62 -41.10 -4.03
N SER A 89 -5.03 -42.36 -4.18
CA SER A 89 -6.08 -42.78 -5.10
C SER A 89 -7.28 -43.37 -4.35
N PHE A 90 -8.45 -43.29 -5.00
CA PHE A 90 -9.71 -43.81 -4.49
C PHE A 90 -10.25 -44.87 -5.43
N HIS A 91 -10.89 -45.90 -4.91
CA HIS A 91 -11.64 -46.84 -5.73
C HIS A 91 -13.12 -46.56 -5.56
N LEU A 92 -13.76 -46.05 -6.63
CA LEU A 92 -15.20 -45.93 -6.73
C LEU A 92 -15.74 -47.13 -7.52
N HIS A 93 -16.35 -48.06 -6.81
CA HIS A 93 -17.05 -49.19 -7.40
C HIS A 93 -18.52 -48.81 -7.59
N SER A 94 -19.05 -49.08 -8.79
CA SER A 94 -20.46 -48.89 -9.10
C SER A 94 -21.05 -50.13 -9.78
N ALA A 95 -22.28 -50.48 -9.40
CA ALA A 95 -23.01 -51.61 -9.95
C ALA A 95 -24.50 -51.27 -10.09
N VAL A 96 -25.11 -51.69 -11.20
CA VAL A 96 -26.56 -51.53 -11.41
C VAL A 96 -27.31 -52.53 -10.53
N VAL A 97 -28.34 -52.08 -9.80
CA VAL A 97 -29.11 -52.93 -8.87
C VAL A 97 -30.61 -52.83 -9.14
N PRO A 98 -31.15 -53.56 -10.12
CA PRO A 98 -32.58 -53.56 -10.42
C PRO A 98 -33.39 -54.05 -9.22
N GLY A 99 -34.37 -53.27 -8.76
CA GLY A 99 -35.31 -53.66 -7.70
C GLY A 99 -34.95 -53.26 -6.27
N ALA A 100 -33.85 -52.54 -6.04
CA ALA A 100 -33.57 -51.95 -4.73
C ALA A 100 -34.49 -50.74 -4.46
N ALA A 101 -35.47 -50.90 -3.57
CA ALA A 101 -36.36 -49.81 -3.13
C ALA A 101 -35.75 -49.06 -1.95
N ILE A 102 -35.59 -47.74 -2.09
CA ILE A 102 -35.11 -46.86 -1.00
C ILE A 102 -36.30 -46.57 -0.07
N LYS A 103 -36.34 -47.20 1.11
CA LYS A 103 -37.18 -46.74 2.22
C LYS A 103 -36.36 -45.77 3.07
N ASP A 104 -36.76 -44.50 3.06
CA ASP A 104 -36.35 -43.37 3.89
C ASP A 104 -34.85 -43.15 4.20
N SER A 105 -34.47 -41.87 4.10
CA SER A 105 -33.13 -41.27 3.90
C SER A 105 -32.03 -41.57 4.94
N VAL A 106 -32.28 -42.39 5.95
CA VAL A 106 -31.31 -42.66 7.03
C VAL A 106 -30.89 -44.14 7.09
N SER A 107 -31.68 -45.06 6.52
CA SER A 107 -31.46 -46.51 6.64
C SER A 107 -30.83 -47.18 5.40
N SER A 108 -30.55 -46.41 4.34
CA SER A 108 -30.14 -46.94 3.04
C SER A 108 -28.66 -47.39 2.98
N PHE A 109 -27.86 -47.03 3.99
CA PHE A 109 -26.42 -47.30 4.04
C PHE A 109 -26.09 -48.75 4.40
N ASP A 110 -26.95 -49.41 5.19
CA ASP A 110 -26.79 -50.80 5.64
C ASP A 110 -27.29 -51.86 4.64
N VAL A 111 -27.92 -51.44 3.54
CA VAL A 111 -28.55 -52.36 2.56
C VAL A 111 -27.58 -52.80 1.46
N VAL A 112 -26.37 -52.23 1.41
CA VAL A 112 -25.42 -52.49 0.31
C VAL A 112 -24.58 -53.75 0.58
N HIS A 113 -24.99 -54.87 -0.01
CA HIS A 113 -24.28 -56.15 0.11
C HIS A 113 -22.92 -56.15 -0.62
N ASN A 114 -21.88 -56.69 0.03
CA ASN A 114 -20.55 -56.87 -0.55
C ASN A 114 -20.56 -57.63 -1.89
N ASP A 115 -21.46 -58.60 -2.03
CA ASP A 115 -21.53 -59.49 -3.19
C ASP A 115 -21.93 -58.75 -4.48
N TRP A 116 -22.51 -57.56 -4.37
CA TRP A 116 -22.93 -56.77 -5.53
C TRP A 116 -21.76 -56.20 -6.34
N PHE A 117 -20.58 -56.09 -5.73
CA PHE A 117 -19.37 -55.58 -6.37
C PHE A 117 -18.47 -56.71 -6.90
N THR A 118 -19.00 -57.92 -7.05
CA THR A 118 -18.26 -59.06 -7.63
C THR A 118 -18.54 -59.20 -9.13
N THR A 119 -17.47 -59.36 -9.92
CA THR A 119 -17.52 -59.46 -11.40
C THR A 119 -18.31 -60.67 -11.92
N LYS A 120 -18.66 -61.62 -11.05
CA LYS A 120 -19.33 -62.86 -11.43
C LYS A 120 -20.85 -62.73 -11.64
N LYS A 121 -21.50 -61.66 -11.13
CA LYS A 121 -22.98 -61.52 -11.20
C LYS A 121 -23.51 -60.14 -11.61
N LYS A 122 -22.69 -59.08 -11.58
CA LYS A 122 -23.12 -57.70 -11.93
C LYS A 122 -22.02 -56.98 -12.69
N GLN A 123 -22.39 -56.07 -13.60
CA GLN A 123 -21.42 -55.18 -14.25
C GLN A 123 -20.89 -54.20 -13.21
N VAL A 124 -19.63 -54.38 -12.82
CA VAL A 124 -18.94 -53.54 -11.82
C VAL A 124 -17.95 -52.65 -12.56
N PHE A 125 -18.11 -51.34 -12.38
CA PHE A 125 -17.19 -50.35 -12.92
C PHE A 125 -16.36 -49.79 -11.79
N ILE A 126 -15.04 -49.75 -12.01
CA ILE A 126 -14.07 -49.18 -11.08
C ILE A 126 -13.51 -47.94 -11.76
N ASP A 127 -13.75 -46.77 -11.17
CA ASP A 127 -13.13 -45.53 -11.58
C ASP A 127 -12.41 -44.92 -10.38
N SER A 128 -11.17 -44.49 -10.58
CA SER A 128 -10.40 -43.81 -9.54
C SER A 128 -10.25 -42.32 -9.80
N GLY A 129 -10.85 -41.78 -10.87
CA GLY A 129 -10.58 -40.44 -11.40
C GLY A 129 -10.70 -39.26 -10.43
N ILE A 130 -11.06 -39.50 -9.18
CA ILE A 130 -11.08 -38.57 -8.06
C ILE A 130 -9.65 -38.17 -7.69
N LYS A 131 -9.37 -36.88 -7.78
CA LYS A 131 -8.13 -36.25 -7.33
C LYS A 131 -8.41 -35.41 -6.09
N ILE A 132 -7.46 -35.35 -5.17
CA ILE A 132 -7.55 -34.46 -4.00
C ILE A 132 -6.59 -33.31 -4.17
N MET A 133 -7.09 -32.10 -3.92
CA MET A 133 -6.28 -30.92 -3.71
C MET A 133 -6.49 -30.42 -2.29
N PHE A 134 -5.39 -30.11 -1.61
CA PHE A 134 -5.41 -29.48 -0.31
C PHE A 134 -5.46 -27.96 -0.48
N VAL A 135 -6.50 -27.34 0.08
CA VAL A 135 -6.71 -25.90 0.09
C VAL A 135 -6.73 -25.44 1.55
N GLY A 136 -6.15 -24.30 1.88
CA GLY A 136 -6.14 -23.85 3.28
C GLY A 136 -5.01 -22.88 3.59
N SER A 137 -5.12 -22.18 4.72
CA SER A 137 -4.14 -21.18 5.12
C SER A 137 -2.70 -21.72 5.17
N PRO A 138 -2.40 -22.91 5.75
CA PRO A 138 -1.01 -23.38 5.84
C PRO A 138 -0.44 -23.78 4.48
N VAL A 139 -1.27 -24.40 3.63
CA VAL A 139 -0.88 -24.83 2.28
C VAL A 139 -0.57 -23.61 1.42
N LEU A 140 -1.44 -22.59 1.45
CA LEU A 140 -1.27 -21.41 0.63
C LEU A 140 -0.06 -20.58 1.07
N VAL A 141 0.17 -20.44 2.38
CA VAL A 141 1.38 -19.82 2.93
C VAL A 141 2.64 -20.51 2.39
N GLN A 142 2.69 -21.85 2.41
CA GLN A 142 3.84 -22.59 1.90
C GLN A 142 4.00 -22.44 0.38
N LEU A 143 2.92 -22.45 -0.40
CA LEU A 143 2.97 -22.23 -1.84
C LEU A 143 3.46 -20.84 -2.23
N VAL A 144 3.05 -19.81 -1.48
CA VAL A 144 3.60 -18.45 -1.62
C VAL A 144 5.08 -18.44 -1.27
N MET A 145 5.48 -19.14 -0.22
CA MET A 145 6.90 -19.26 0.15
C MET A 145 7.74 -19.94 -0.94
N ASP A 146 7.21 -20.98 -1.57
CA ASP A 146 7.85 -21.72 -2.66
C ASP A 146 7.83 -20.94 -3.99
N GLY A 147 6.98 -19.91 -4.12
CA GLY A 147 6.91 -19.02 -5.28
C GLY A 147 6.21 -19.61 -6.51
N SER A 148 5.40 -20.67 -6.35
CA SER A 148 4.74 -21.37 -7.45
C SER A 148 3.44 -20.69 -7.89
N MET A 149 3.51 -19.70 -8.78
CA MET A 149 2.37 -18.88 -9.21
C MET A 149 1.16 -19.69 -9.71
N GLU A 150 1.39 -20.70 -10.55
CA GLU A 150 0.32 -21.54 -11.11
C GLU A 150 -0.47 -22.26 -10.02
N ARG A 151 0.25 -22.84 -9.05
CA ARG A 151 -0.35 -23.56 -7.92
C ARG A 151 -1.10 -22.63 -6.97
N ILE A 152 -0.59 -21.41 -6.75
CA ILE A 152 -1.26 -20.40 -5.93
C ILE A 152 -2.58 -20.00 -6.58
N ARG A 153 -2.57 -19.70 -7.89
CA ARG A 153 -3.78 -19.36 -8.65
C ARG A 153 -4.81 -20.47 -8.56
N GLU A 154 -4.40 -21.70 -8.83
CA GLU A 154 -5.29 -22.85 -8.86
C GLU A 154 -5.95 -23.09 -7.49
N VAL A 155 -5.18 -23.01 -6.39
CA VAL A 155 -5.73 -23.13 -5.04
C VAL A 155 -6.71 -22.00 -4.73
N LEU A 156 -6.45 -20.77 -5.16
CA LEU A 156 -7.35 -19.63 -4.94
C LEU A 156 -8.64 -19.73 -5.78
N GLU A 157 -8.57 -20.17 -7.03
CA GLU A 157 -9.72 -20.34 -7.92
C GLU A 157 -10.66 -21.47 -7.48
N LEU A 158 -10.09 -22.55 -6.94
CA LEU A 158 -10.85 -23.72 -6.46
C LEU A 158 -11.40 -23.54 -5.04
N SER A 159 -10.95 -22.52 -4.33
CA SER A 159 -11.39 -22.24 -2.96
C SER A 159 -12.75 -21.54 -2.95
N ASP A 160 -13.53 -21.81 -1.91
CA ASP A 160 -14.81 -21.12 -1.69
C ASP A 160 -14.56 -19.62 -1.38
N PRO A 161 -15.20 -18.69 -2.10
CA PRO A 161 -15.06 -17.25 -1.85
C PRO A 161 -15.40 -16.83 -0.41
N THR A 162 -16.27 -17.58 0.29
CA THR A 162 -16.65 -17.29 1.68
C THR A 162 -15.49 -17.43 2.67
N TRP A 163 -14.45 -18.17 2.31
CA TRP A 163 -13.32 -18.43 3.20
C TRP A 163 -12.27 -17.31 3.21
N LYS A 164 -12.35 -16.37 2.24
CA LYS A 164 -11.38 -15.27 2.06
C LYS A 164 -9.93 -15.74 2.21
N LEU A 165 -9.58 -16.79 1.47
CA LEU A 165 -8.29 -17.45 1.62
C LEU A 165 -7.10 -16.53 1.28
N ALA A 166 -7.33 -15.48 0.50
CA ALA A 166 -6.34 -14.44 0.20
C ALA A 166 -5.85 -13.68 1.46
N ASP A 167 -6.66 -13.62 2.51
CA ASP A 167 -6.35 -12.98 3.81
C ASP A 167 -5.67 -13.95 4.80
N SER A 168 -5.29 -15.14 4.34
CA SER A 168 -4.64 -16.15 5.18
C SER A 168 -3.36 -15.63 5.80
N VAL A 169 -3.10 -16.05 7.04
CA VAL A 169 -1.92 -15.67 7.81
C VAL A 169 -1.04 -16.88 8.13
N ASP A 170 0.27 -16.66 8.21
CA ASP A 170 1.23 -17.64 8.71
C ASP A 170 1.14 -17.79 10.25
N SER A 171 1.95 -18.71 10.79
CA SER A 171 2.06 -18.93 12.24
C SER A 171 2.59 -17.72 13.02
N ARG A 172 3.16 -16.72 12.35
CA ARG A 172 3.64 -15.46 12.93
C ARG A 172 2.62 -14.32 12.79
N GLY A 173 1.49 -14.56 12.12
CA GLY A 173 0.45 -13.57 11.85
C GLY A 173 0.78 -12.65 10.67
N GLN A 174 1.62 -13.07 9.71
CA GLN A 174 1.90 -12.36 8.47
C GLN A 174 0.93 -12.84 7.38
N THR A 175 0.29 -11.93 6.65
CA THR A 175 -0.55 -12.31 5.50
C THR A 175 0.27 -12.78 4.31
N LEU A 176 -0.38 -13.44 3.36
CA LEU A 176 0.22 -13.83 2.08
C LEU A 176 0.88 -12.64 1.36
N LEU A 177 0.22 -11.47 1.37
CA LEU A 177 0.79 -10.23 0.83
C LEU A 177 2.11 -9.87 1.52
N HIS A 178 2.18 -9.90 2.85
CA HIS A 178 3.43 -9.60 3.58
C HIS A 178 4.56 -10.56 3.21
N ILE A 179 4.26 -11.84 3.03
CA ILE A 179 5.25 -12.86 2.65
C ILE A 179 5.77 -12.56 1.23
N ALA A 180 4.88 -12.33 0.27
CA ALA A 180 5.25 -12.01 -1.11
C ALA A 180 6.08 -10.72 -1.22
N ILE A 181 5.75 -9.70 -0.40
CA ILE A 181 6.49 -8.44 -0.31
C ILE A 181 7.89 -8.66 0.27
N THR A 182 7.99 -9.44 1.36
CA THR A 182 9.28 -9.77 1.98
C THR A 182 10.20 -10.53 1.03
N GLN A 183 9.61 -11.36 0.16
CA GLN A 183 10.32 -12.07 -0.91
C GLN A 183 10.63 -11.21 -2.14
N ARG A 184 10.14 -9.96 -2.20
CA ARG A 184 10.31 -9.04 -3.34
C ARG A 184 9.78 -9.62 -4.66
N ARG A 185 8.62 -10.28 -4.61
CA ARG A 185 7.98 -10.91 -5.77
C ARG A 185 6.74 -10.12 -6.21
N PRO A 186 6.88 -9.10 -7.07
CA PRO A 186 5.74 -8.29 -7.53
C PRO A 186 4.71 -9.13 -8.30
N ASP A 187 5.15 -10.20 -8.99
CA ASP A 187 4.24 -11.10 -9.74
C ASP A 187 3.24 -11.80 -8.83
N ILE A 188 3.69 -12.24 -7.64
CA ILE A 188 2.84 -12.90 -6.66
C ILE A 188 1.94 -11.88 -5.98
N VAL A 189 2.46 -10.67 -5.67
CA VAL A 189 1.63 -9.58 -5.14
C VAL A 189 0.52 -9.23 -6.11
N ARG A 190 0.82 -9.11 -7.41
CA ARG A 190 -0.17 -8.85 -8.45
C ARG A 190 -1.22 -9.95 -8.52
N LEU A 191 -0.80 -11.22 -8.51
CA LEU A 191 -1.73 -12.35 -8.47
C LEU A 191 -2.64 -12.29 -7.24
N LEU A 192 -2.07 -12.07 -6.05
CA LEU A 192 -2.86 -12.01 -4.83
C LEU A 192 -3.86 -10.86 -4.88
N LEU A 193 -3.48 -9.70 -5.40
CA LEU A 193 -4.36 -8.53 -5.56
C LEU A 193 -5.54 -8.77 -6.52
N GLU A 194 -5.43 -9.70 -7.49
CA GLU A 194 -6.56 -10.10 -8.35
C GLU A 194 -7.71 -10.72 -7.54
N PHE A 195 -7.44 -11.28 -6.36
CA PHE A 195 -8.42 -11.91 -5.47
C PHE A 195 -8.91 -10.99 -4.34
N GLU A 196 -8.71 -9.67 -4.46
CA GLU A 196 -9.16 -8.62 -3.53
C GLU A 196 -8.86 -8.90 -2.03
N PRO A 197 -7.60 -9.19 -1.66
CA PRO A 197 -7.19 -9.31 -0.26
C PRO A 197 -7.31 -7.96 0.47
N ASP A 198 -7.41 -8.02 1.78
CA ASP A 198 -7.35 -6.84 2.64
C ASP A 198 -5.95 -6.21 2.59
N VAL A 199 -5.83 -5.13 1.82
CA VAL A 199 -4.61 -4.35 1.63
C VAL A 199 -4.19 -3.54 2.86
N GLU A 200 -5.05 -3.46 3.89
CA GLU A 200 -4.77 -2.76 5.15
C GLU A 200 -4.48 -3.72 6.31
N PHE A 201 -4.50 -5.04 6.06
CA PHE A 201 -4.31 -6.03 7.10
C PHE A 201 -2.96 -5.85 7.81
N ARG A 202 -2.95 -6.03 9.14
CA ARG A 202 -1.76 -5.75 9.96
C ARG A 202 -1.06 -7.03 10.38
N CYS A 203 0.24 -7.11 10.12
CA CYS A 203 1.04 -8.17 10.73
C CYS A 203 1.32 -7.88 12.21
N ARG A 204 1.84 -8.86 12.96
CA ARG A 204 2.17 -8.71 14.40
C ARG A 204 3.03 -7.49 14.76
N SER A 205 3.85 -6.99 13.83
CA SER A 205 4.64 -5.76 14.01
C SER A 205 3.88 -4.47 13.72
N ASP A 206 2.55 -4.52 13.58
CA ASP A 206 1.68 -3.38 13.27
C ASP A 206 2.02 -2.67 11.95
N SER A 207 2.67 -3.38 11.04
CA SER A 207 2.95 -2.91 9.68
C SER A 207 1.81 -3.29 8.76
N THR A 208 1.44 -2.35 7.88
CA THR A 208 0.59 -2.62 6.72
C THR A 208 1.43 -3.22 5.58
N PRO A 209 0.80 -3.84 4.56
CA PRO A 209 1.49 -4.29 3.35
C PRO A 209 2.23 -3.14 2.66
N LEU A 210 1.61 -1.96 2.58
CA LEU A 210 2.26 -0.76 2.03
C LEU A 210 3.47 -0.34 2.86
N GLY A 211 3.37 -0.39 4.19
CA GLY A 211 4.49 -0.14 5.09
C GLY A 211 5.63 -1.14 4.90
N ALA A 212 5.32 -2.43 4.75
CA ALA A 212 6.31 -3.47 4.48
C ALA A 212 7.02 -3.24 3.13
N ALA A 213 6.25 -2.93 2.08
CA ALA A 213 6.80 -2.62 0.75
C ALA A 213 7.68 -1.37 0.79
N ALA A 214 7.25 -0.34 1.51
CA ALA A 214 8.01 0.89 1.70
C ALA A 214 9.31 0.66 2.48
N SER A 215 9.32 -0.26 3.44
CA SER A 215 10.53 -0.67 4.17
C SER A 215 11.51 -1.43 3.27
N CYS A 216 11.00 -2.32 2.40
CA CYS A 216 11.80 -3.09 1.46
C CYS A 216 12.36 -2.24 0.29
N GLY A 217 11.70 -1.13 -0.05
CA GLY A 217 12.10 -0.24 -1.14
C GLY A 217 11.60 -0.69 -2.52
N GLU A 218 10.55 -1.51 -2.56
CA GLU A 218 10.05 -2.11 -3.80
C GLU A 218 9.02 -1.19 -4.47
N GLU A 219 9.49 -0.35 -5.41
CA GLU A 219 8.67 0.65 -6.12
C GLU A 219 7.43 0.06 -6.80
N LEU A 220 7.60 -1.00 -7.60
CA LEU A 220 6.51 -1.65 -8.34
C LEU A 220 5.42 -2.19 -7.40
N ILE A 221 5.82 -2.75 -6.26
CA ILE A 221 4.89 -3.28 -5.26
C ILE A 221 4.11 -2.14 -4.62
N VAL A 222 4.79 -1.03 -4.29
CA VAL A 222 4.16 0.17 -3.74
C VAL A 222 3.16 0.76 -4.75
N GLU A 223 3.51 0.83 -6.03
CA GLU A 223 2.60 1.29 -7.09
C GLU A 223 1.36 0.41 -7.21
N LEU A 224 1.54 -0.93 -7.23
CA LEU A 224 0.44 -1.89 -7.27
C LEU A 224 -0.50 -1.75 -6.07
N LEU A 225 0.05 -1.62 -4.85
CA LEU A 225 -0.76 -1.45 -3.64
C LEU A 225 -1.55 -0.14 -3.66
N LEU A 226 -0.93 0.97 -4.10
CA LEU A 226 -1.58 2.27 -4.21
C LEU A 226 -2.64 2.32 -5.32
N ALA A 227 -2.45 1.53 -6.39
CA ALA A 227 -3.47 1.35 -7.42
C ALA A 227 -4.72 0.61 -6.89
N HIS A 228 -4.54 -0.26 -5.90
CA HIS A 228 -5.61 -0.96 -5.18
C HIS A 228 -6.06 -0.23 -3.90
N ASN A 229 -6.00 1.10 -3.89
CA ASN A 229 -6.52 1.96 -2.82
C ASN A 229 -5.88 1.76 -1.42
N ALA A 230 -4.63 1.27 -1.35
CA ALA A 230 -3.90 1.23 -0.08
C ALA A 230 -3.71 2.65 0.50
N SER A 231 -3.92 2.79 1.81
CA SER A 231 -3.80 4.04 2.54
C SER A 231 -2.34 4.47 2.68
N THR A 232 -2.04 5.70 2.29
CA THR A 232 -0.73 6.33 2.48
C THR A 232 -0.48 6.79 3.92
N GLU A 233 -1.54 6.88 4.71
CA GLU A 233 -1.49 7.46 6.05
C GLU A 233 -1.05 6.48 7.12
N ARG A 234 -0.48 7.02 8.20
CA ARG A 234 -0.11 6.22 9.37
C ARG A 234 -1.37 5.88 10.16
N LEU A 235 -1.57 4.60 10.45
CA LEU A 235 -2.56 4.15 11.42
C LEU A 235 -2.12 4.54 12.84
N GLU A 236 -3.05 4.99 13.70
CA GLU A 236 -2.74 5.55 15.01
C GLU A 236 -1.88 4.64 15.91
N SER A 237 -2.09 3.33 15.84
CA SER A 237 -1.36 2.32 16.61
C SER A 237 -0.02 1.92 15.99
N SER A 238 0.21 2.17 14.70
CA SER A 238 1.49 1.86 14.06
C SER A 238 2.56 2.86 14.50
N ARG A 239 3.73 2.35 14.91
CA ARG A 239 4.86 3.20 15.33
C ARG A 239 5.26 4.17 14.22
N TRP A 240 5.36 3.65 12.98
CA TRP A 240 5.78 4.37 11.79
C TRP A 240 4.74 4.20 10.67
N GLY A 241 4.62 5.21 9.81
CA GLY A 241 3.82 5.13 8.58
C GLY A 241 4.66 4.76 7.35
N PRO A 242 4.05 4.55 6.17
CA PRO A 242 4.77 4.21 4.94
C PRO A 242 5.85 5.24 4.57
N VAL A 243 5.56 6.54 4.67
CA VAL A 243 6.53 7.63 4.41
C VAL A 243 7.72 7.61 5.36
N HIS A 244 7.49 7.24 6.63
CA HIS A 244 8.52 7.13 7.64
C HIS A 244 9.47 5.96 7.35
N LEU A 245 8.91 4.82 6.95
CA LEU A 245 9.67 3.61 6.58
C LEU A 245 10.50 3.85 5.32
N ALA A 246 9.92 4.47 4.28
CA ALA A 246 10.64 4.83 3.06
C ALA A 246 11.80 5.82 3.33
N ALA A 247 11.54 6.86 4.13
CA ALA A 247 12.53 7.87 4.49
C ALA A 247 13.68 7.31 5.34
N ALA A 248 13.38 6.44 6.31
CA ALA A 248 14.39 5.76 7.12
C ALA A 248 15.22 4.76 6.28
N GLY A 249 14.56 4.03 5.38
CA GLY A 249 15.19 3.09 4.45
C GLY A 249 16.11 3.77 3.43
N GLY A 250 15.84 5.02 3.08
CA GLY A 250 16.57 5.74 2.03
C GLY A 250 16.00 5.50 0.63
N HIS A 251 14.75 5.06 0.53
CA HIS A 251 14.12 4.66 -0.72
C HIS A 251 13.49 5.88 -1.40
N VAL A 252 14.32 6.59 -2.17
CA VAL A 252 14.02 7.86 -2.83
C VAL A 252 12.80 7.77 -3.75
N GLU A 253 12.73 6.76 -4.61
CA GLU A 253 11.64 6.61 -5.58
C GLU A 253 10.32 6.22 -4.90
N VAL A 254 10.36 5.30 -3.93
CA VAL A 254 9.17 4.98 -3.11
C VAL A 254 8.65 6.22 -2.40
N LEU A 255 9.54 7.02 -1.80
CA LEU A 255 9.16 8.24 -1.12
C LEU A 255 8.56 9.26 -2.09
N ARG A 256 9.14 9.43 -3.29
CA ARG A 256 8.61 10.28 -4.35
C ARG A 256 7.20 9.86 -4.76
N LEU A 257 6.98 8.55 -4.92
CA LEU A 257 5.69 7.98 -5.32
C LEU A 257 4.63 8.19 -4.22
N LEU A 258 4.97 7.94 -2.96
CA LEU A 258 4.08 8.21 -1.82
C LEU A 258 3.68 9.68 -1.73
N LEU A 259 4.64 10.61 -1.87
CA LEU A 259 4.37 12.05 -1.87
C LEU A 259 3.46 12.46 -3.04
N LEU A 260 3.69 11.91 -4.24
CA LEU A 260 2.86 12.16 -5.41
C LEU A 260 1.41 11.68 -5.22
N LYS A 261 1.20 10.61 -4.46
CA LYS A 261 -0.12 10.05 -4.14
C LYS A 261 -0.80 10.73 -2.94
N GLY A 262 -0.25 11.83 -2.44
CA GLY A 262 -0.88 12.65 -1.40
C GLY A 262 -0.56 12.23 0.03
N ALA A 263 0.50 11.44 0.26
CA ALA A 263 0.93 11.10 1.61
C ALA A 263 1.34 12.36 2.40
N ASN A 264 0.87 12.48 3.64
CA ASN A 264 1.22 13.61 4.48
C ASN A 264 2.73 13.63 4.86
N ILE A 265 3.43 14.65 4.36
CA ILE A 265 4.88 14.86 4.49
C ILE A 265 5.29 15.04 5.95
N ASP A 266 4.49 15.78 6.71
CA ASP A 266 4.74 16.13 8.11
C ASP A 266 3.95 15.22 9.07
N SER A 267 3.53 14.04 8.61
CA SER A 267 2.92 13.04 9.49
C SER A 267 3.89 12.71 10.64
N LEU A 268 3.32 12.54 11.83
CA LEU A 268 4.10 12.32 13.05
C LEU A 268 4.04 10.85 13.45
N THR A 269 5.20 10.26 13.76
CA THR A 269 5.29 8.97 14.47
C THR A 269 4.81 9.08 15.91
N ASN A 270 4.67 7.94 16.61
CA ASN A 270 4.36 7.92 18.05
C ASN A 270 5.38 8.67 18.91
N ASP A 271 6.60 8.85 18.39
CA ASP A 271 7.69 9.58 19.05
C ASP A 271 7.72 11.07 18.68
N GLY A 272 6.72 11.55 17.93
CA GLY A 272 6.65 12.91 17.41
C GLY A 272 7.68 13.21 16.32
N ASN A 273 8.40 12.22 15.81
CA ASN A 273 9.32 12.40 14.69
C ASN A 273 8.54 12.46 13.38
N THR A 274 8.92 13.37 12.47
CA THR A 274 8.49 13.39 11.06
C THR A 274 9.37 12.48 10.20
N ALA A 275 8.98 12.25 8.94
CA ALA A 275 9.82 11.58 7.95
C ALA A 275 11.20 12.23 7.79
N LEU A 276 11.28 13.56 7.91
CA LEU A 276 12.54 14.32 7.84
C LEU A 276 13.49 13.99 9.00
N HIS A 277 12.97 13.87 10.23
CA HIS A 277 13.78 13.45 11.39
C HIS A 277 14.43 12.09 11.16
N LEU A 278 13.66 11.13 10.60
CA LEU A 278 14.14 9.78 10.35
C LEU A 278 15.15 9.72 9.20
N ALA A 279 14.91 10.46 8.12
CA ALA A 279 15.85 10.56 6.99
C ALA A 279 17.20 11.14 7.44
N VAL A 280 17.18 12.17 8.30
CA VAL A 280 18.39 12.78 8.88
C VAL A 280 19.09 11.79 9.81
N LYS A 281 18.34 11.14 10.71
CA LYS A 281 18.88 10.15 11.65
C LYS A 281 19.56 8.98 10.92
N ALA A 282 18.99 8.56 9.79
CA ALA A 282 19.54 7.48 8.96
C ALA A 282 20.59 7.95 7.93
N GLY A 283 20.90 9.26 7.86
CA GLY A 283 21.92 9.79 6.95
C GLY A 283 21.52 9.84 5.47
N ARG A 284 20.22 9.82 5.15
CA ARG A 284 19.68 9.69 3.77
C ARG A 284 19.55 11.05 3.08
N LYS A 285 20.65 11.55 2.50
CA LYS A 285 20.71 12.87 1.83
C LYS A 285 19.66 13.09 0.77
N ASP A 286 19.44 12.10 -0.09
CA ASP A 286 18.52 12.22 -1.22
C ASP A 286 17.06 12.32 -0.74
N CYS A 287 16.69 11.53 0.28
CA CYS A 287 15.40 11.64 0.93
C CYS A 287 15.23 13.00 1.64
N VAL A 288 16.27 13.51 2.32
CA VAL A 288 16.23 14.84 2.94
C VAL A 288 16.00 15.92 1.88
N ARG A 289 16.74 15.87 0.75
CA ARG A 289 16.55 16.82 -0.36
C ARG A 289 15.15 16.73 -0.94
N LEU A 290 14.62 15.53 -1.17
CA LEU A 290 13.25 15.36 -1.67
C LEU A 290 12.20 15.89 -0.69
N LEU A 291 12.30 15.57 0.59
CA LEU A 291 11.34 16.03 1.60
C LEU A 291 11.34 17.55 1.71
N LEU A 292 12.52 18.17 1.73
CA LEU A 292 12.65 19.64 1.76
C LEU A 292 12.15 20.29 0.47
N ALA A 293 12.41 19.68 -0.70
CA ALA A 293 11.91 20.19 -1.98
C ALA A 293 10.39 20.14 -2.08
N ASN A 294 9.74 19.21 -1.39
CA ASN A 294 8.28 19.12 -1.31
C ASN A 294 7.68 19.92 -0.13
N GLY A 295 8.47 20.77 0.54
CA GLY A 295 7.97 21.69 1.57
C GLY A 295 7.85 21.10 2.98
N SER A 296 8.57 20.03 3.32
CA SER A 296 8.59 19.49 4.69
C SER A 296 9.11 20.54 5.68
N LYS A 297 8.44 20.64 6.83
CA LYS A 297 8.75 21.60 7.89
C LYS A 297 10.01 21.17 8.68
N PRO A 298 11.12 21.94 8.63
CA PRO A 298 12.38 21.57 9.29
C PRO A 298 12.42 21.94 10.77
N ASP A 299 11.40 22.63 11.29
CA ASP A 299 11.31 23.19 12.64
C ASP A 299 10.45 22.34 13.59
N VAL A 300 9.78 21.31 13.08
CA VAL A 300 8.97 20.40 13.90
C VAL A 300 9.84 19.78 14.98
N ARG A 301 9.36 19.81 16.22
CA ARG A 301 10.05 19.23 17.38
C ARG A 301 9.45 17.88 17.72
N ASN A 302 10.29 16.88 17.92
CA ASN A 302 9.83 15.58 18.39
C ASN A 302 9.34 15.64 19.84
N THR A 303 8.40 14.76 20.20
CA THR A 303 7.80 14.77 21.54
C THR A 303 8.73 14.16 22.59
N ARG A 304 9.67 13.31 22.15
CA ARG A 304 10.59 12.60 23.06
C ARG A 304 11.65 13.51 23.67
N ASN A 305 12.31 14.33 22.85
CA ASN A 305 13.46 15.14 23.27
C ASN A 305 13.26 16.64 23.02
N GLY A 306 12.21 17.03 22.29
CA GLY A 306 12.09 18.40 21.77
C GLY A 306 13.13 18.72 20.68
N ASP A 307 13.74 17.69 20.09
CA ASP A 307 14.76 17.85 19.06
C ASP A 307 14.10 18.18 17.71
N THR A 308 14.67 19.12 16.98
CA THR A 308 14.39 19.33 15.55
C THR A 308 15.27 18.39 14.71
N PRO A 309 14.96 18.17 13.41
CA PRO A 309 15.86 17.48 12.50
C PRO A 309 17.28 18.08 12.50
N LEU A 310 17.40 19.39 12.65
CA LEU A 310 18.69 20.07 12.75
C LEU A 310 19.46 19.71 14.04
N HIS A 311 18.78 19.63 15.19
CA HIS A 311 19.43 19.17 16.44
C HIS A 311 19.95 17.74 16.32
N ILE A 312 19.20 16.86 15.64
CA ILE A 312 19.64 15.50 15.35
C ILE A 312 20.85 15.50 14.41
N ALA A 313 20.82 16.30 13.34
CA ALA A 313 21.95 16.43 12.42
C ALA A 313 23.21 16.97 13.10
N ALA A 314 23.08 17.94 14.01
CA ALA A 314 24.18 18.53 14.76
C ALA A 314 24.89 17.46 15.61
N ARG A 315 24.10 16.71 16.38
CA ARG A 315 24.59 15.64 17.27
C ARG A 315 25.28 14.52 16.50
N LEU A 316 24.70 14.11 15.37
CA LEU A 316 25.27 13.08 14.51
C LEU A 316 26.52 13.57 13.76
N GLY A 317 26.63 14.87 13.50
CA GLY A 317 27.81 15.48 12.89
C GLY A 317 29.06 15.40 13.79
N ASP A 318 28.87 15.41 15.11
CA ASP A 318 29.95 15.32 16.10
C ASP A 318 30.39 13.87 16.38
N GLU A 319 29.49 12.90 16.18
CA GLU A 319 29.63 11.52 16.68
C GLU A 319 30.17 10.46 15.69
N GLN A 320 30.65 10.83 14.48
CA GLN A 320 31.34 10.02 13.45
C GLN A 320 30.64 10.02 12.08
N THR A 321 31.47 9.95 11.02
CA THR A 321 31.18 9.79 9.57
C THR A 321 31.08 11.06 8.72
N HIS A 322 32.09 11.23 7.86
CA HIS A 322 32.30 12.23 6.81
C HIS A 322 31.18 12.32 5.73
N GLY A 323 30.04 11.66 5.94
CA GLY A 323 28.84 11.75 5.12
C GLY A 323 27.81 12.74 5.66
N HIS A 324 27.75 12.97 6.97
CA HIS A 324 26.64 13.71 7.61
C HIS A 324 26.87 15.22 7.73
N THR A 325 28.10 15.69 7.54
CA THR A 325 28.44 17.14 7.57
C THR A 325 27.63 17.93 6.54
N CYS A 326 27.39 17.35 5.36
CA CYS A 326 26.56 17.99 4.33
C CYS A 326 25.04 17.90 4.58
N LEU A 327 24.56 17.07 5.53
CA LEU A 327 23.15 17.08 5.97
C LEU A 327 22.90 18.24 6.93
N PHE A 328 23.86 18.48 7.83
CA PHE A 328 23.88 19.68 8.66
C PHE A 328 23.95 20.92 7.79
N ASP A 329 24.79 20.93 6.75
CA ASP A 329 24.75 21.98 5.74
C ASP A 329 23.38 22.02 5.07
N ALA A 330 22.82 20.92 4.57
CA ALA A 330 21.53 20.92 3.84
C ALA A 330 20.33 21.49 4.62
N LEU A 331 20.25 21.24 5.92
CA LEU A 331 19.23 21.83 6.80
C LEU A 331 19.55 23.29 7.11
N LYS A 332 20.83 23.61 7.35
CA LYS A 332 21.32 24.98 7.54
C LYS A 332 21.39 25.77 6.23
N LEU A 333 21.23 25.16 5.06
CA LEU A 333 21.25 25.81 3.76
C LEU A 333 20.04 26.73 3.64
N GLY A 334 18.90 26.39 4.27
CA GLY A 334 17.74 27.29 4.38
C GLY A 334 18.10 28.56 5.16
N ASP A 335 18.60 28.43 6.39
CA ASP A 335 19.04 29.57 7.20
C ASP A 335 20.20 30.35 6.58
N SER A 336 21.12 29.64 5.93
CA SER A 336 22.27 30.24 5.23
C SER A 336 21.84 30.95 3.97
N LEU A 337 20.82 30.45 3.26
CA LEU A 337 20.20 31.11 2.12
C LEU A 337 19.45 32.36 2.60
N CYS A 338 18.69 32.28 3.68
CA CYS A 338 18.05 33.44 4.33
C CYS A 338 19.08 34.49 4.77
N LEU A 339 20.22 34.06 5.33
CA LEU A 339 21.31 34.94 5.73
C LEU A 339 22.03 35.58 4.53
N ALA A 340 22.31 34.80 3.48
CA ALA A 340 22.92 35.27 2.24
C ALA A 340 21.99 36.25 1.50
N ALA A 341 20.68 35.95 1.46
CA ALA A 341 19.62 36.81 0.95
C ALA A 341 19.53 38.14 1.73
N ARG A 342 19.62 38.09 3.07
CA ARG A 342 19.67 39.28 3.93
C ARG A 342 20.89 40.17 3.65
N LYS A 343 22.06 39.55 3.41
CA LYS A 343 23.30 40.26 3.10
C LYS A 343 23.37 40.75 1.65
N GLY A 344 22.64 40.12 0.73
CA GLY A 344 22.67 40.41 -0.71
C GLY A 344 23.84 39.75 -1.45
N GLU A 345 24.40 38.67 -0.89
CA GLU A 345 25.56 37.99 -1.48
C GLU A 345 25.14 37.08 -2.65
N ALA A 346 24.96 37.65 -3.84
CA ALA A 346 24.51 36.92 -5.04
C ALA A 346 25.35 35.65 -5.34
N GLY A 347 26.68 35.72 -5.19
CA GLY A 347 27.57 34.59 -5.45
C GLY A 347 27.44 33.42 -4.45
N THR A 348 27.02 33.67 -3.21
CA THR A 348 26.73 32.59 -2.24
C THR A 348 25.33 32.05 -2.47
N ILE A 349 24.34 32.90 -2.76
CA ILE A 349 22.98 32.47 -3.10
C ILE A 349 22.96 31.51 -4.30
N GLN A 350 23.65 31.81 -5.41
CA GLN A 350 23.71 30.89 -6.57
C GLN A 350 24.32 29.53 -6.21
N ARG A 351 25.35 29.53 -5.35
CA ARG A 351 26.04 28.32 -4.92
C ARG A 351 25.15 27.47 -4.02
N LEU A 352 24.42 28.11 -3.10
CA LEU A 352 23.48 27.45 -2.20
C LEU A 352 22.32 26.83 -3.00
N ILE A 353 21.75 27.55 -3.97
CA ILE A 353 20.72 27.02 -4.88
C ILE A 353 21.26 25.81 -5.67
N LYS A 354 22.46 25.92 -6.26
CA LYS A 354 23.09 24.82 -7.00
C LYS A 354 23.37 23.59 -6.13
N ASN A 355 23.62 23.80 -4.84
CA ASN A 355 23.83 22.73 -3.87
C ASN A 355 22.52 22.13 -3.32
N GLY A 356 21.36 22.57 -3.81
CA GLY A 356 20.06 22.05 -3.43
C GLY A 356 19.50 22.64 -2.14
N ALA A 357 19.83 23.90 -1.82
CA ALA A 357 19.18 24.62 -0.73
C ALA A 357 17.66 24.63 -0.94
N ALA A 358 16.90 24.38 0.12
CA ALA A 358 15.45 24.49 0.11
C ALA A 358 15.07 25.96 -0.13
N ILE A 359 14.74 26.30 -1.38
CA ILE A 359 14.52 27.69 -1.78
C ILE A 359 13.26 28.28 -1.12
N ASN A 360 12.27 27.41 -0.83
CA ASN A 360 11.06 27.72 -0.07
C ASN A 360 11.19 27.40 1.43
N GLY A 361 12.39 27.07 1.92
CA GLY A 361 12.62 26.85 3.35
C GLY A 361 12.29 28.11 4.14
N MET A 362 11.49 27.96 5.20
CA MET A 362 11.19 29.02 6.15
C MET A 362 12.18 28.98 7.31
N ASP A 363 12.60 30.16 7.78
CA ASP A 363 13.38 30.28 9.01
C ASP A 363 12.49 30.18 10.27
N GLN A 364 13.09 30.33 11.45
CA GLN A 364 12.41 30.26 12.76
C GLN A 364 11.26 31.29 12.97
N HIS A 365 11.06 32.22 12.04
CA HIS A 365 9.97 33.21 12.06
C HIS A 365 8.98 33.00 10.90
N GLY A 366 9.04 31.85 10.23
CA GLY A 366 8.22 31.58 9.04
C GLY A 366 8.69 32.32 7.79
N TRP A 367 9.87 32.97 7.80
CA TRP A 367 10.32 33.78 6.67
C TRP A 367 11.10 32.97 5.66
N THR A 368 10.74 33.09 4.39
CA THR A 368 11.55 32.56 3.28
C THR A 368 12.76 33.46 2.98
N ALA A 369 13.70 32.94 2.18
CA ALA A 369 14.82 33.73 1.69
C ALA A 369 14.36 34.99 0.93
N LEU A 370 13.21 34.91 0.23
CA LEU A 370 12.61 36.05 -0.48
C LEU A 370 12.11 37.12 0.49
N HIS A 371 11.44 36.75 1.59
CA HIS A 371 11.03 37.69 2.64
C HIS A 371 12.24 38.47 3.19
N ARG A 372 13.34 37.77 3.49
CA ARG A 372 14.58 38.39 4.00
C ARG A 372 15.25 39.31 2.98
N ALA A 373 15.30 38.93 1.70
CA ALA A 373 15.84 39.76 0.63
C ALA A 373 14.98 41.02 0.40
N ALA A 374 13.66 40.85 0.37
CA ALA A 374 12.68 41.90 0.18
C ALA A 374 12.70 42.93 1.32
N PHE A 375 12.68 42.47 2.58
CA PHE A 375 12.75 43.31 3.77
C PHE A 375 14.07 44.10 3.89
N LYS A 376 15.16 43.62 3.29
CA LYS A 376 16.45 44.34 3.26
C LYS A 376 16.73 45.09 1.96
N GLY A 377 15.82 45.06 1.00
CA GLY A 377 15.96 45.80 -0.26
C GLY A 377 17.10 45.29 -1.14
N ARG A 378 17.45 44.01 -1.04
CA ARG A 378 18.54 43.41 -1.83
C ARG A 378 18.02 43.02 -3.22
N ALA A 379 17.87 44.00 -4.11
CA ALA A 379 17.28 43.81 -5.43
C ALA A 379 17.95 42.69 -6.27
N ASP A 380 19.28 42.54 -6.19
CA ASP A 380 20.01 41.44 -6.85
C ASP A 380 19.64 40.07 -6.30
N ALA A 381 19.51 39.94 -4.98
CA ALA A 381 19.08 38.71 -4.33
C ALA A 381 17.62 38.38 -4.67
N VAL A 382 16.74 39.39 -4.69
CA VAL A 382 15.34 39.26 -5.14
C VAL A 382 15.30 38.76 -6.58
N ARG A 383 16.04 39.39 -7.52
CA ARG A 383 16.10 38.97 -8.94
C ARG A 383 16.50 37.51 -9.12
N MET A 384 17.44 37.01 -8.32
CA MET A 384 17.88 35.63 -8.44
C MET A 384 16.92 34.61 -7.81
N LEU A 385 16.25 34.99 -6.72
CA LEU A 385 15.36 34.11 -5.98
C LEU A 385 13.97 34.01 -6.63
N ILE A 386 13.53 35.07 -7.31
CA ILE A 386 12.15 35.19 -7.83
C ILE A 386 11.79 34.17 -8.92
N ASP A 387 12.76 33.58 -9.61
CA ASP A 387 12.52 32.62 -10.69
C ASP A 387 12.23 31.20 -10.19
N ASN A 388 12.57 30.88 -8.94
CA ASN A 388 12.52 29.51 -8.41
C ASN A 388 11.76 29.39 -7.06
N ILE A 389 10.98 30.42 -6.68
CA ILE A 389 10.25 30.49 -5.40
C ILE A 389 8.77 30.73 -5.65
N ASP A 390 7.94 30.23 -4.74
CA ASP A 390 6.55 30.68 -4.61
C ASP A 390 6.50 32.12 -4.06
N ILE A 391 6.21 33.07 -4.96
CA ILE A 391 6.27 34.51 -4.70
C ILE A 391 5.25 34.96 -3.63
N ASP A 392 4.12 34.24 -3.54
CA ASP A 392 2.98 34.58 -2.68
C ASP A 392 2.93 33.76 -1.39
N SER A 393 4.01 33.03 -1.08
CA SER A 393 4.18 32.36 0.21
C SER A 393 3.99 33.34 1.36
N LYS A 394 3.23 32.92 2.37
CA LYS A 394 2.91 33.73 3.55
C LYS A 394 3.69 33.26 4.78
N ASP A 395 4.13 34.19 5.60
CA ASP A 395 4.70 33.91 6.93
C ASP A 395 3.60 33.66 8.00
N GLU A 396 4.02 33.49 9.26
CA GLU A 396 3.13 33.22 10.40
C GLU A 396 2.09 34.34 10.64
N ASP A 397 2.42 35.59 10.27
CA ASP A 397 1.55 36.76 10.38
C ASP A 397 0.74 37.03 9.11
N GLY A 398 0.89 36.18 8.08
CA GLY A 398 0.23 36.30 6.79
C GLY A 398 0.90 37.29 5.83
N TYR A 399 2.10 37.78 6.15
CA TYR A 399 2.87 38.66 5.27
C TYR A 399 3.42 37.88 4.09
N THR A 400 3.39 38.50 2.91
CA THR A 400 4.13 38.03 1.73
C THR A 400 5.41 38.84 1.57
N ALA A 401 6.32 38.38 0.71
CA ALA A 401 7.53 39.13 0.38
C ALA A 401 7.22 40.56 -0.13
N LEU A 402 6.09 40.76 -0.81
CA LEU A 402 5.62 42.08 -1.24
C LEU A 402 5.30 42.99 -0.06
N HIS A 403 4.58 42.49 0.96
CA HIS A 403 4.29 43.25 2.18
C HIS A 403 5.59 43.69 2.88
N CYS A 404 6.57 42.78 3.01
CA CYS A 404 7.85 43.09 3.63
C CYS A 404 8.67 44.15 2.86
N ALA A 405 8.66 44.10 1.51
CA ALA A 405 9.34 45.10 0.68
C ALA A 405 8.71 46.49 0.83
N VAL A 406 7.38 46.55 0.90
CA VAL A 406 6.62 47.80 1.05
C VAL A 406 6.81 48.41 2.44
N GLU A 407 6.71 47.60 3.49
CA GLU A 407 6.92 48.05 4.88
C GLU A 407 8.32 48.67 5.06
N SER A 408 9.32 48.09 4.39
CA SER A 408 10.70 48.56 4.44
C SER A 408 11.00 49.72 3.48
N GLY A 409 10.04 50.14 2.64
CA GLY A 409 10.19 51.25 1.71
C GLY A 409 11.07 50.98 0.49
N HIS A 410 11.28 49.72 0.11
CA HIS A 410 12.21 49.36 -0.97
C HIS A 410 11.54 49.29 -2.34
N ALA A 411 11.39 50.44 -3.00
CA ALA A 411 10.69 50.59 -4.28
C ALA A 411 11.18 49.64 -5.41
N GLU A 412 12.50 49.45 -5.57
CA GLU A 412 13.06 48.54 -6.59
C GLU A 412 12.66 47.08 -6.33
N GLY A 413 12.63 46.66 -5.05
CA GLY A 413 12.18 45.32 -4.65
C GLY A 413 10.69 45.11 -4.93
N VAL A 414 9.87 46.13 -4.67
CA VAL A 414 8.43 46.12 -4.97
C VAL A 414 8.19 46.02 -6.48
N GLU A 415 8.89 46.82 -7.29
CA GLU A 415 8.76 46.79 -8.74
C GLU A 415 9.10 45.41 -9.33
N LEU A 416 10.19 44.79 -8.86
CA LEU A 416 10.59 43.45 -9.28
C LEU A 416 9.55 42.39 -8.93
N LEU A 417 9.00 42.41 -7.71
CA LEU A 417 7.97 41.48 -7.26
C LEU A 417 6.68 41.63 -8.06
N VAL A 418 6.21 42.86 -8.25
CA VAL A 418 5.01 43.17 -9.03
C VAL A 418 5.18 42.75 -10.49
N LYS A 419 6.32 43.04 -11.10
CA LYS A 419 6.61 42.67 -12.51
C LYS A 419 6.60 41.15 -12.73
N LYS A 420 6.98 40.38 -11.71
CA LYS A 420 6.99 38.91 -11.75
C LYS A 420 5.64 38.29 -11.36
N GLY A 421 4.63 39.10 -11.05
CA GLY A 421 3.26 38.65 -10.85
C GLY A 421 2.85 38.40 -9.40
N ALA A 422 3.61 38.91 -8.42
CA ALA A 422 3.22 38.89 -7.00
C ALA A 422 1.79 39.43 -6.82
N ASP A 423 1.01 38.80 -5.95
CA ASP A 423 -0.35 39.21 -5.71
C ASP A 423 -0.45 40.49 -4.87
N VAL A 424 -0.76 41.60 -5.55
CA VAL A 424 -0.89 42.93 -4.91
C VAL A 424 -2.09 43.03 -3.97
N GLU A 425 -3.09 42.17 -4.15
CA GLU A 425 -4.31 42.11 -3.34
C GLU A 425 -4.20 41.12 -2.17
N ALA A 426 -3.04 40.47 -2.01
CA ALA A 426 -2.81 39.56 -0.90
C ALA A 426 -3.04 40.29 0.43
N ARG A 427 -3.68 39.60 1.37
CA ARG A 427 -3.99 40.11 2.71
C ARG A 427 -3.22 39.37 3.80
N THR A 428 -2.69 40.14 4.74
CA THR A 428 -2.15 39.66 6.01
C THR A 428 -3.25 39.10 6.93
N ASN A 429 -2.88 38.46 8.04
CA ASN A 429 -3.85 37.96 9.02
C ASN A 429 -4.69 39.08 9.66
N LYS A 430 -4.19 40.33 9.63
CA LYS A 430 -4.91 41.54 10.06
C LYS A 430 -5.81 42.12 8.96
N GLY A 431 -5.91 41.48 7.81
CA GLY A 431 -6.72 41.91 6.66
C GLY A 431 -6.14 43.09 5.88
N VAL A 432 -4.88 43.45 6.12
CA VAL A 432 -4.21 44.62 5.52
C VAL A 432 -3.54 44.20 4.21
N THR A 433 -3.68 45.02 3.16
CA THR A 433 -3.00 44.85 1.87
C THR A 433 -1.69 45.64 1.79
N ALA A 434 -0.80 45.26 0.88
CA ALA A 434 0.45 45.97 0.65
C ALA A 434 0.22 47.46 0.31
N LEU A 435 -0.83 47.80 -0.44
CA LEU A 435 -1.18 49.19 -0.75
C LEU A 435 -1.55 49.99 0.50
N GLN A 436 -2.32 49.40 1.41
CA GLN A 436 -2.69 50.05 2.68
C GLN A 436 -1.47 50.31 3.57
N ILE A 437 -0.48 49.41 3.57
CA ILE A 437 0.79 49.63 4.26
C ILE A 437 1.54 50.82 3.63
N ALA A 438 1.66 50.86 2.29
CA ALA A 438 2.32 51.95 1.58
C ALA A 438 1.68 53.32 1.87
N ASP A 439 0.35 53.39 1.88
CA ASP A 439 -0.39 54.61 2.16
C ASP A 439 -0.25 55.05 3.62
N SER A 440 -0.27 54.10 4.56
CA SER A 440 -0.07 54.40 6.00
C SER A 440 1.33 54.97 6.30
N LEU A 441 2.34 54.54 5.54
CA LEU A 441 3.73 55.01 5.64
C LEU A 441 4.03 56.19 4.69
N GLN A 442 3.04 56.67 3.94
CA GLN A 442 3.14 57.80 2.99
C GLN A 442 4.13 57.58 1.83
N TYR A 443 4.32 56.33 1.38
CA TYR A 443 5.21 56.00 0.27
C TYR A 443 4.56 56.19 -1.10
N ALA A 444 4.36 57.45 -1.51
CA ALA A 444 3.67 57.80 -2.76
C ALA A 444 4.26 57.15 -4.04
N GLY A 445 5.57 56.92 -4.08
CA GLY A 445 6.21 56.21 -5.20
C GLY A 445 5.85 54.72 -5.24
N ILE A 446 5.78 54.07 -4.09
CA ILE A 446 5.45 52.64 -3.96
C ILE A 446 3.95 52.41 -4.21
N SER A 447 3.08 53.28 -3.68
CA SER A 447 1.64 53.22 -3.97
C SER A 447 1.37 53.31 -5.47
N LYS A 448 2.10 54.18 -6.20
CA LYS A 448 2.00 54.25 -7.67
C LYS A 448 2.40 52.93 -8.34
N ILE A 449 3.50 52.30 -7.92
CA ILE A 449 3.96 51.03 -8.49
C ILE A 449 2.90 49.92 -8.26
N LEU A 450 2.34 49.83 -7.06
CA LEU A 450 1.31 48.85 -6.72
C LEU A 450 0.01 49.06 -7.52
N ILE A 451 -0.44 50.31 -7.68
CA ILE A 451 -1.65 50.65 -8.46
C ILE A 451 -1.45 50.32 -9.95
N HIS A 452 -0.30 50.67 -10.53
CA HIS A 452 -0.01 50.36 -11.92
C HIS A 452 0.19 48.86 -12.15
N GLY A 453 0.71 48.14 -11.16
CA GLY A 453 0.82 46.68 -11.16
C GLY A 453 -0.52 45.95 -11.09
N GLY A 454 -1.44 46.41 -10.24
CA GLY A 454 -2.77 45.80 -10.05
C GLY A 454 -3.68 45.91 -11.28
N ASN A 455 -3.61 47.02 -12.02
CA ASN A 455 -4.39 47.22 -13.25
C ASN A 455 -4.03 46.23 -14.39
N GLY A 456 -2.86 45.59 -14.33
CA GLY A 456 -2.45 44.56 -15.29
C GLY A 456 -3.21 43.23 -15.17
N LYS A 457 -3.75 42.89 -13.99
CA LYS A 457 -4.58 41.68 -13.79
C LYS A 457 -6.03 41.89 -14.25
N LEU A 458 -6.61 43.08 -14.00
CA LEU A 458 -7.98 43.43 -14.42
C LEU A 458 -8.16 43.50 -15.95
N GLY A 459 -7.09 43.75 -16.71
CA GLY A 459 -7.13 43.81 -18.17
C GLY A 459 -7.28 42.45 -18.89
N LYS A 460 -7.04 41.32 -18.20
CA LYS A 460 -7.12 39.98 -18.83
C LYS A 460 -8.48 39.28 -18.67
N GLU A 461 -9.34 39.72 -17.77
CA GLU A 461 -10.68 39.11 -17.58
C GLU A 461 -11.78 39.73 -18.47
N ILE A 462 -11.52 40.88 -19.10
CA ILE A 462 -12.58 41.63 -19.83
C ILE A 462 -12.69 41.22 -21.31
N GLU A 463 -11.73 40.49 -21.89
CA GLU A 463 -11.75 40.16 -23.33
C GLU A 463 -12.52 38.88 -23.72
N THR A 464 -13.10 38.09 -22.81
CA THR A 464 -13.75 36.80 -23.16
C THR A 464 -15.28 36.80 -23.18
N LYS A 465 -15.96 37.95 -23.05
CA LYS A 465 -17.43 38.00 -23.25
C LYS A 465 -17.82 39.03 -24.29
N SER A 466 -17.67 38.66 -25.57
CA SER A 466 -18.51 39.23 -26.63
C SER A 466 -19.95 38.70 -26.49
N PRO A 467 -20.99 39.55 -26.58
CA PRO A 467 -22.37 39.10 -26.54
C PRO A 467 -22.79 38.60 -27.93
N ALA A 468 -23.09 37.30 -28.03
CA ALA A 468 -23.78 36.75 -29.18
C ALA A 468 -25.30 36.88 -28.99
N ARG A 469 -25.87 37.79 -29.79
CA ARG A 469 -27.26 37.95 -30.28
C ARG A 469 -28.42 37.90 -29.28
#